data_AF-A0A4R3RF79-F1
#
_entry.id   AF-A0A4R3RF79-F1
#
_cell.length_a   1.000
_cell.length_b   1.000
_cell.length_c   1.000
_cell.angle_alpha   90.00
_cell.angle_beta   90.00
_cell.angle_gamma   90.00
#
_symmetry.space_group_name_H-M   'P 1'
#
loop_
_entity.id
_entity.type
_entity.pdbx_description
1 polymer ?
#
loop_
_entity_poly.entity_id
_entity_poly.type
_entity_poly.pdbx_seq_one_letter_code
_entity_poly.pdbx_strand_id
1 'polypeptide(L)' 'MFHDGISYVFTADEDKRVKRVRVETGRRNNGEVEMLSGIDRSSKVVTSGGAFLSDNDLVNIAAKN' A
#
# COMPACT_ATOMS: atom_id res chain seq x y z
N MET A 1 -12.09 2.09 -22.68
CA MET A 1 -11.23 0.89 -22.64
C MET A 1 -10.92 0.58 -21.18
N PHE A 2 -11.60 -0.40 -20.57
CA PHE A 2 -11.43 -0.72 -19.16
C PHE A 2 -10.30 -1.73 -19.03
N HIS A 3 -9.18 -1.27 -18.50
CA HIS A 3 -8.20 -2.16 -17.90
C HIS A 3 -8.21 -1.78 -16.41
N ASP A 4 -8.93 -2.54 -15.59
CA ASP A 4 -8.81 -2.50 -14.13
C ASP A 4 -7.44 -3.07 -13.76
N GLY A 5 -6.39 -2.36 -14.16
CA GLY A 5 -5.01 -2.77 -14.01
C GLY A 5 -4.74 -3.26 -12.59
N ILE A 6 -3.88 -4.28 -12.48
CA ILE A 6 -3.58 -4.86 -11.18
C ILE A 6 -2.96 -3.80 -10.29
N SER A 7 -3.67 -3.45 -9.22
CA SER A 7 -3.23 -2.45 -8.25
C SER A 7 -2.45 -3.11 -7.12
N TYR A 8 -1.42 -2.42 -6.66
CA TYR A 8 -0.58 -2.87 -5.56
C TYR A 8 -0.38 -1.74 -4.56
N VAL A 9 -0.24 -2.12 -3.30
CA VAL A 9 0.27 -1.26 -2.24
C VAL A 9 1.45 -1.92 -1.56
N PHE A 10 2.27 -1.13 -0.87
CA PHE A 10 3.26 -1.66 0.05
C PHE A 10 2.72 -1.61 1.47
N THR A 11 2.88 -2.71 2.20
CA THR A 11 2.61 -2.79 3.64
C THR A 11 3.90 -3.04 4.40
N ALA A 12 4.09 -2.41 5.56
CA ALA A 12 5.21 -2.67 6.44
C ALA A 12 4.81 -3.61 7.59
N ASP A 13 5.64 -4.60 7.89
CA ASP A 13 5.47 -5.47 9.05
C ASP A 13 6.20 -4.96 10.30
N GLU A 14 6.17 -5.74 11.37
CA GLU A 14 6.80 -5.42 12.65
C GLU A 14 8.34 -5.40 12.57
N ASP A 15 8.91 -6.16 11.64
CA ASP A 15 10.35 -6.21 11.34
C ASP A 15 10.80 -5.05 10.44
N LYS A 16 9.90 -4.10 10.14
CA LYS A 16 10.12 -2.97 9.24
C LYS A 16 10.52 -3.42 7.83
N ARG A 17 10.01 -4.57 7.40
CA ARG A 17 10.12 -5.05 6.03
C ARG A 17 8.86 -4.69 5.27
N VAL A 18 9.01 -4.23 4.04
CA VAL A 18 7.85 -3.96 3.17
C VAL A 18 7.51 -5.16 2.31
N LYS A 19 6.22 -5.37 2.07
CA LYS A 19 5.70 -6.40 1.16
C LYS A 19 4.80 -5.76 0.13
N ARG A 20 4.92 -6.18 -1.12
CA ARG A 20 4.03 -5.73 -2.19
C ARG A 20 2.77 -6.58 -2.20
N VAL A 21 1.63 -5.96 -1.90
CA VAL A 21 0.35 -6.64 -1.78
C VAL A 21 -0.56 -6.22 -2.91
N ARG A 22 -1.08 -7.20 -3.65
CA ARG A 22 -2.12 -6.95 -4.65
C ARG A 22 -3.41 -6.54 -3.94
N VAL A 23 -4.04 -5.49 -4.44
CA VAL A 23 -5.31 -4.99 -3.90
C VAL A 23 -6.34 -4.83 -4.98
N GLU A 24 -7.60 -4.90 -4.58
CA GLU A 24 -8.72 -4.42 -5.37
C GLU A 24 -9.14 -3.06 -4.83
N THR A 25 -9.24 -2.08 -5.71
CA THR A 25 -9.60 -0.70 -5.35
C THR A 25 -10.97 -0.35 -5.89
N GLY A 26 -11.76 0.35 -5.07
CA GLY A 26 -13.07 0.85 -5.45
C GLY A 26 -13.03 2.33 -5.81
N ARG A 27 -13.98 3.08 -5.25
CA ARG A 27 -14.16 4.51 -5.51
C ARG A 27 -12.92 5.32 -5.08
N ARG A 28 -12.61 6.36 -5.86
CA ARG A 28 -11.59 7.36 -5.53
C ARG A 28 -12.29 8.70 -5.32
N ASN A 29 -12.17 9.28 -4.14
CA ASN A 29 -12.81 10.55 -3.80
C ASN A 29 -11.89 11.36 -2.88
N ASN A 30 -11.79 12.67 -3.14
CA ASN A 30 -11.10 13.62 -2.27
C ASN A 30 -9.66 13.23 -1.87
N GLY A 31 -8.93 12.57 -2.78
CA GLY A 31 -7.57 12.09 -2.52
C GLY A 31 -7.49 10.72 -1.84
N GLU A 32 -8.61 10.14 -1.44
CA GLU A 32 -8.70 8.80 -0.85
C GLU A 32 -9.09 7.76 -1.90
N VAL A 33 -8.65 6.51 -1.67
CA VAL A 33 -8.95 5.36 -2.52
C VAL A 33 -9.55 4.27 -1.62
N GLU A 34 -10.76 3.84 -1.96
CA GLU A 34 -11.42 2.73 -1.25
C GLU A 34 -10.67 1.41 -1.55
N MET A 35 -10.33 0.68 -0.50
CA MET A 35 -9.74 -0.67 -0.62
C MET A 35 -10.85 -1.70 -0.42
N LEU A 36 -11.18 -2.44 -1.48
CA LEU A 36 -12.22 -3.47 -1.47
C LEU A 36 -11.70 -4.80 -0.92
N SER A 37 -10.46 -5.17 -1.28
CA SER A 37 -9.82 -6.40 -0.82
C SER A 37 -8.29 -6.36 -0.95
N GLY A 38 -7.61 -7.33 -0.33
CA GLY A 38 -6.16 -7.52 -0.41
C GLY A 38 -5.39 -7.12 0.85
N ILE A 39 -5.96 -6.30 1.73
CA ILE A 39 -5.36 -5.96 3.03
C ILE A 39 -6.41 -5.93 4.16
N ASP A 40 -5.95 -6.06 5.41
CA ASP A 40 -6.77 -5.90 6.62
C ASP A 40 -6.76 -4.45 7.16
N ARG A 41 -7.75 -4.08 7.98
CA ARG A 41 -7.84 -2.76 8.63
C ARG A 41 -6.64 -2.42 9.52
N SER A 42 -5.96 -3.42 10.08
CA SER A 42 -4.75 -3.24 10.90
C SER A 42 -3.47 -3.11 10.07
N SER A 43 -3.54 -3.20 8.74
CA SER A 43 -2.36 -3.18 7.88
C SER A 43 -1.71 -1.79 7.86
N LYS A 44 -0.40 -1.73 8.06
CA LYS A 44 0.39 -0.50 7.96
C LYS A 44 0.77 -0.23 6.50
N VAL A 45 -0.05 0.53 5.79
CA VAL A 45 0.17 0.88 4.38
C VAL A 45 1.18 2.03 4.25
N VAL A 46 2.08 1.91 3.28
CA VAL A 46 3.02 2.97 2.90
C VAL A 46 2.28 4.04 2.09
N THR A 47 2.14 5.24 2.64
CA THR A 47 1.44 6.37 1.99
C THR A 47 2.38 7.30 1.21
N SER A 48 3.70 7.15 1.35
CA SER A 48 4.70 8.01 0.70
C SER A 48 6.01 7.26 0.49
N GLY A 49 6.74 7.57 -0.58
CA GLY A 49 8.01 6.92 -0.92
C GLY A 49 7.90 5.54 -1.59
N GLY A 50 6.67 5.04 -1.85
CA GLY A 50 6.45 3.72 -2.43
C GLY A 50 7.09 3.49 -3.80
N ALA A 51 7.39 4.55 -4.56
CA ALA A 51 8.07 4.46 -5.86
C ALA A 51 9.53 3.96 -5.76
N PHE A 52 10.14 4.01 -4.57
CA PHE A 52 11.52 3.58 -4.34
C PHE A 52 11.62 2.17 -3.74
N LEU A 53 10.49 1.52 -3.46
CA LEU A 53 10.45 0.25 -2.74
C LEU A 53 10.41 -0.95 -3.68
N SER A 54 11.19 -1.96 -3.31
CA SER A 54 11.10 -3.34 -3.78
C SER A 54 10.51 -4.23 -2.70
N ASP A 55 10.09 -5.43 -3.07
CA ASP A 55 9.61 -6.41 -2.10
C ASP A 55 10.73 -6.79 -1.12
N ASN A 56 10.40 -6.93 0.16
CA ASN A 56 11.30 -7.27 1.26
C ASN A 56 12.36 -6.21 1.61
N ASP A 57 12.24 -4.99 1.09
CA ASP A 57 13.10 -3.88 1.48
C ASP A 57 12.97 -3.58 2.98
N LEU A 58 14.12 -3.33 3.62
CA LEU A 58 14.17 -2.83 4.99
C LEU A 58 13.95 -1.32 4.96
N VAL A 59 12.99 -0.84 5.76
CA VAL A 59 12.65 0.59 5.83
C VAL A 59 12.79 1.14 7.24
N ASN A 60 12.84 2.47 7.33
CA ASN A 60 12.60 3.17 8.59
C ASN A 60 11.23 3.86 8.51
N ILE A 61 10.42 3.71 9.56
CA ILE A 61 9.08 4.29 9.60
C ILE A 61 9.21 5.74 10.10
N ALA A 62 8.91 6.69 9.23
CA ALA A 62 8.87 8.10 9.58
C ALA A 62 7.74 8.38 10.59
N ALA A 63 7.96 9.34 11.49
CA ALA A 63 6.90 9.81 12.37
C ALA A 63 5.75 10.38 11.53
N LYS A 64 4.51 10.08 11.94
CA LYS A 64 3.32 10.63 11.31
C LYS A 64 3.28 12.14 11.62
N ASN A 65 3.30 12.97 10.58
CA ASN A 65 3.15 14.42 10.70
C ASN A 65 1.68 14.76 10.94
#